data_AF-Q01NS5-F1
#
_entry.id   AF-Q01NS5-F1
#
_cell.length_a   1.000
_cell.length_b   1.000
_cell.length_c   1.000
_cell.angle_alpha   90.00
_cell.angle_beta   90.00
_cell.angle_gamma   90.00
#
_symmetry.space_group_name_H-M   'P 1'
#
loop_
_entity.id
_entity.type
_entity.pdbx_description
1 polymer ?
#
loop_
_entity_poly.entity_id
_entity_poly.type
_entity_poly.pdbx_seq_one_letter_code
_entity_poly.pdbx_strand_id
1 'polypeptide(L)'
;MLLSFPSGLRSVALATLALGITSVSLPAAVINDPPNDFLNSFTTGPENGDLDVLTAEVFFDGANFTFTSTENGLIGATDNEFFVWGVDRGLHQPFFHDFAPNVLFDIVVVLQPNLTGLVIDFSPTNPDAPITLPAGSVTKSGNTITGIVPLADLPTRGSLPADYKVNFWPRVGLDPSNNAQISDFAPDTNDIGVTTPEPGTVLFLGGGLVLIALSRLRASHFRT
;
A
#
# COMPACT_ATOMS: atom_id res chain seq x y z
N MET A 1 16.02 32.70 75.05
CA MET A 1 16.85 32.07 74.00
C MET A 1 15.86 31.49 72.99
N LEU A 2 15.43 32.30 72.02
CA LEU A 2 15.81 32.26 70.59
C LEU A 2 15.21 31.01 69.91
N LEU A 3 14.38 31.03 68.85
CA LEU A 3 14.08 32.01 67.79
C LEU A 3 12.76 31.64 67.07
N SER A 4 12.27 32.56 66.24
CA SER A 4 11.01 32.55 65.49
C SER A 4 11.18 32.29 63.97
N PHE A 5 10.07 31.90 63.31
CA PHE A 5 9.68 32.03 61.87
C PHE A 5 10.24 31.03 60.81
N PRO A 6 9.66 30.91 59.58
CA PRO A 6 8.23 30.86 59.15
C PRO A 6 7.95 29.89 57.95
N SER A 7 6.72 30.00 57.39
CA SER A 7 6.32 29.90 55.96
C SER A 7 6.22 28.53 55.28
N GLY A 8 5.05 28.34 54.64
CA GLY A 8 4.70 27.14 53.91
C GLY A 8 5.22 27.09 52.48
N LEU A 9 5.04 25.92 51.86
CA LEU A 9 5.09 25.76 50.42
C LEU A 9 4.04 24.72 50.03
N ARG A 10 3.08 25.16 49.21
CA ARG A 10 2.12 24.32 48.50
C ARG A 10 2.89 23.55 47.43
N SER A 11 2.99 22.24 47.55
CA SER A 11 3.52 21.39 46.47
C SER A 11 2.46 21.27 45.36
N VAL A 12 2.63 22.06 44.31
CA VAL A 12 1.95 21.81 43.02
C VAL A 12 2.73 20.72 42.31
N ALA A 13 2.14 19.53 42.20
CA ALA A 13 2.68 18.47 41.36
C ALA A 13 2.46 18.85 39.89
N LEU A 14 3.56 19.20 39.20
CA LEU A 14 3.56 19.41 37.76
C LEU A 14 3.55 18.03 37.09
N ALA A 15 2.40 17.60 36.56
CA ALA A 15 2.31 16.42 35.71
C ALA A 15 2.79 16.78 34.31
N THR A 16 4.00 16.36 33.94
CA THR A 16 4.52 16.50 32.58
C THR A 16 3.87 15.44 31.70
N LEU A 17 2.88 15.84 30.90
CA LEU A 17 2.29 14.98 29.87
C LEU A 17 3.27 14.91 28.69
N ALA A 18 4.02 13.82 28.58
CA ALA A 18 4.82 13.52 27.40
C ALA A 18 3.88 13.21 26.23
N LEU A 19 3.63 14.20 25.37
CA LEU A 19 2.98 14.00 24.08
C LEU A 19 3.98 13.27 23.17
N GLY A 20 3.87 11.94 23.11
CA GLY A 20 4.53 11.15 22.09
C GLY A 20 4.04 11.62 20.72
N ILE A 21 4.97 12.09 19.89
CA ILE A 21 4.70 12.49 18.51
C ILE A 21 4.44 11.18 17.75
N THR A 22 3.19 10.76 17.63
CA THR A 22 2.84 9.65 16.74
C THR A 22 2.87 10.19 15.32
N SER A 23 3.79 9.67 14.50
CA SER A 23 3.80 9.88 13.05
C SER A 23 2.42 9.50 12.52
N VAL A 24 1.68 10.46 11.97
CA VAL A 24 0.44 10.17 11.25
C VAL A 24 0.87 9.63 9.90
N SER A 25 0.75 8.31 9.68
CA SER A 25 0.84 7.77 8.33
C SER A 25 -0.37 8.28 7.56
N LEU A 26 -0.15 9.06 6.51
CA LEU A 26 -1.23 9.37 5.58
C LEU A 26 -1.63 8.04 4.90
N PRO A 27 -2.93 7.74 4.75
CA PRO A 27 -3.34 6.61 3.93
C PRO A 27 -2.73 6.79 2.54
N ALA A 28 -2.15 5.72 1.99
CA ALA A 28 -1.82 5.74 0.57
C ALA A 28 -3.10 5.95 -0.24
N ALA A 29 -2.96 6.64 -1.36
CA ALA A 29 -4.08 6.98 -2.23
C ALA A 29 -4.21 5.94 -3.34
N VAL A 30 -5.44 5.73 -3.80
CA VAL A 30 -5.71 5.06 -5.08
C VAL A 30 -4.89 5.75 -6.17
N ILE A 31 -4.12 4.96 -6.92
CA ILE A 31 -3.39 5.43 -8.09
C ILE A 31 -4.42 5.73 -9.17
N ASN A 32 -4.33 6.91 -9.78
CA ASN A 32 -5.12 7.27 -10.94
C ASN A 32 -4.16 7.50 -12.09
N ASP A 33 -4.46 6.88 -13.21
CA ASP A 33 -3.62 6.86 -14.39
C ASP A 33 -4.42 7.41 -15.60
N PRO A 34 -3.83 8.27 -16.45
CA PRO A 34 -4.51 8.77 -17.64
C PRO A 34 -4.90 7.63 -18.61
N PRO A 35 -6.00 7.77 -19.37
CA PRO A 35 -6.33 6.78 -20.39
C PRO A 35 -5.50 6.99 -21.67
N ASN A 36 -5.08 5.89 -22.30
CA ASN A 36 -4.38 5.80 -23.59
C ASN A 36 -2.97 6.38 -23.60
N ASP A 37 -2.17 6.12 -22.57
CA ASP A 37 -0.79 6.60 -22.42
C ASP A 37 0.25 5.48 -22.37
N PHE A 38 0.03 4.44 -23.16
CA PHE A 38 1.00 3.39 -23.45
C PHE A 38 2.44 3.88 -23.58
N LEU A 39 3.35 3.13 -22.98
CA LEU A 39 4.78 3.35 -23.13
C LEU A 39 5.18 3.28 -24.60
N ASN A 40 5.95 4.26 -25.06
CA ASN A 40 6.51 4.27 -26.42
C ASN A 40 7.38 3.03 -26.74
N SER A 41 7.86 2.31 -25.71
CA SER A 41 8.62 1.07 -25.86
C SER A 41 7.74 -0.16 -26.12
N PHE A 42 6.44 -0.08 -25.87
CA PHE A 42 5.51 -1.17 -26.06
C PHE A 42 5.33 -1.45 -27.56
N THR A 43 5.86 -2.58 -28.01
CA THR A 43 5.84 -2.96 -29.44
C THR A 43 5.47 -4.42 -29.67
N THR A 44 5.25 -5.19 -28.61
CA THR A 44 5.02 -6.65 -28.70
C THR A 44 3.55 -7.03 -28.83
N GLY A 45 2.63 -6.20 -28.36
CA GLY A 45 1.19 -6.48 -28.33
C GLY A 45 0.33 -5.35 -28.91
N PRO A 46 -1.00 -5.58 -29.02
CA PRO A 46 -1.94 -4.52 -29.37
C PRO A 46 -2.14 -3.55 -28.20
N GLU A 47 -2.37 -2.28 -28.50
CA GLU A 47 -2.79 -1.25 -27.53
C GLU A 47 -4.30 -1.39 -27.23
N ASN A 48 -4.67 -2.53 -26.65
CA ASN A 48 -6.04 -2.78 -26.21
C ASN A 48 -6.26 -2.21 -24.81
N GLY A 49 -7.50 -1.82 -24.50
CA GLY A 49 -7.81 -1.18 -23.22
C GLY A 49 -7.60 -2.05 -21.99
N ASP A 50 -7.47 -3.37 -22.11
CA ASP A 50 -7.12 -4.26 -20.99
C ASP A 50 -5.63 -4.24 -20.63
N LEU A 51 -4.84 -3.43 -21.34
CA LEU A 51 -3.42 -3.17 -21.07
C LEU A 51 -3.15 -1.69 -20.74
N ASP A 52 -4.20 -0.90 -20.55
CA ASP A 52 -4.20 0.55 -20.32
C ASP A 52 -4.85 0.78 -18.96
N VAL A 53 -4.06 1.08 -17.93
CA VAL A 53 -4.57 1.15 -16.57
C VAL A 53 -5.27 2.48 -16.33
N LEU A 54 -6.34 2.48 -15.54
CA LEU A 54 -7.03 3.71 -15.11
C LEU A 54 -6.88 3.94 -13.62
N THR A 55 -6.97 2.85 -12.84
CA THR A 55 -6.78 2.92 -11.39
C THR A 55 -6.09 1.68 -10.86
N ALA A 56 -5.26 1.86 -9.85
CA ALA A 56 -4.56 0.78 -9.15
C ALA A 56 -4.55 1.05 -7.63
N GLU A 57 -4.80 0.02 -6.82
CA GLU A 57 -4.70 0.09 -5.36
C GLU A 57 -4.23 -1.24 -4.78
N VAL A 58 -3.44 -1.16 -3.70
CA VAL A 58 -3.17 -2.29 -2.82
C VAL A 58 -3.61 -1.94 -1.41
N PHE A 59 -4.60 -2.66 -0.89
CA PHE A 59 -5.09 -2.50 0.47
C PHE A 59 -4.55 -3.60 1.39
N PHE A 60 -3.91 -3.22 2.49
CA PHE A 60 -3.42 -4.13 3.51
C PHE A 60 -4.27 -4.05 4.78
N ASP A 61 -4.97 -5.14 5.12
CA ASP A 61 -5.90 -5.20 6.26
C ASP A 61 -5.24 -5.62 7.59
N GLY A 62 -3.93 -5.86 7.60
CA GLY A 62 -3.18 -6.42 8.72
C GLY A 62 -2.85 -7.92 8.58
N ALA A 63 -3.50 -8.62 7.66
CA ALA A 63 -3.31 -10.04 7.39
C ALA A 63 -3.14 -10.36 5.89
N ASN A 64 -3.85 -9.64 5.02
CA ASN A 64 -3.86 -9.84 3.57
C ASN A 64 -3.64 -8.53 2.84
N PHE A 65 -3.00 -8.64 1.68
CA PHE A 65 -2.95 -7.61 0.66
C PHE A 65 -4.00 -7.90 -0.41
N THR A 66 -4.85 -6.91 -0.70
CA THR A 66 -5.82 -6.94 -1.78
C THR A 66 -5.33 -6.02 -2.89
N PHE A 67 -4.84 -6.61 -3.97
CA PHE A 67 -4.38 -5.92 -5.18
C PHE A 67 -5.58 -5.75 -6.11
N THR A 68 -5.87 -4.53 -6.54
CA THR A 68 -6.97 -4.24 -7.46
C THR A 68 -6.50 -3.27 -8.52
N SER A 69 -6.69 -3.62 -9.79
CA SER A 69 -6.54 -2.71 -10.92
C SER A 69 -7.84 -2.65 -11.73
N THR A 70 -8.08 -1.49 -12.31
CA THR A 70 -9.16 -1.28 -13.29
C THR A 70 -8.53 -0.72 -14.54
N GLU A 71 -8.76 -1.41 -15.65
CA GLU A 71 -8.22 -1.08 -16.96
C GLU A 71 -9.25 -0.31 -17.80
N ASN A 72 -8.81 0.27 -18.92
CA ASN A 72 -9.65 0.98 -19.88
C ASN A 72 -10.43 0.04 -20.82
N GLY A 73 -10.42 -1.28 -20.55
CA GLY A 73 -11.04 -2.32 -21.36
C GLY A 73 -11.33 -3.61 -20.59
N LEU A 74 -12.11 -4.52 -21.19
CA LEU A 74 -12.51 -5.77 -20.55
C LEU A 74 -11.32 -6.72 -20.38
N ILE A 75 -11.12 -7.25 -19.17
CA ILE A 75 -10.05 -8.20 -18.86
C ILE A 75 -10.20 -9.49 -19.68
N GLY A 76 -9.20 -9.80 -20.49
CA GLY A 76 -9.07 -10.99 -21.32
C GLY A 76 -9.35 -10.75 -22.80
N ALA A 77 -9.28 -9.50 -23.27
CA ALA A 77 -9.34 -9.17 -24.69
C ALA A 77 -7.98 -9.37 -25.39
N THR A 78 -6.87 -9.38 -24.65
CA THR A 78 -5.52 -9.61 -25.15
C THR A 78 -4.98 -10.99 -24.77
N ASP A 79 -4.49 -11.73 -25.77
CA ASP A 79 -3.87 -13.03 -25.55
C ASP A 79 -2.55 -12.90 -24.78
N ASN A 80 -2.35 -13.77 -23.79
CA ASN A 80 -1.15 -13.78 -22.93
C ASN A 80 -0.91 -12.46 -22.17
N GLU A 81 -1.98 -11.77 -21.78
CA GLU A 81 -1.86 -10.64 -20.86
C GLU A 81 -1.63 -11.10 -19.41
N PHE A 82 -0.89 -10.29 -18.68
CA PHE A 82 -0.57 -10.45 -17.27
C PHE A 82 -0.66 -9.11 -16.57
N PHE A 83 -1.21 -9.11 -15.36
CA PHE A 83 -1.36 -7.93 -14.51
C PHE A 83 -0.37 -8.07 -13.36
N VAL A 84 0.73 -7.32 -13.44
CA VAL A 84 1.89 -7.52 -12.57
C VAL A 84 2.00 -6.38 -11.57
N TRP A 85 2.12 -6.74 -10.31
CA TRP A 85 2.38 -5.82 -9.21
C TRP A 85 3.79 -6.04 -8.70
N GLY A 86 4.66 -5.04 -8.85
CA GLY A 86 5.90 -4.97 -8.11
C GLY A 86 5.63 -4.54 -6.68
N VAL A 87 6.26 -5.22 -5.72
CA VAL A 87 6.21 -4.85 -4.31
C VAL A 87 7.63 -4.68 -3.79
N ASP A 88 7.93 -3.52 -3.23
CA ASP A 88 9.14 -3.24 -2.49
C ASP A 88 8.91 -3.47 -1.00
N ARG A 89 9.51 -4.55 -0.50
CA ARG A 89 9.44 -4.98 0.90
C ARG A 89 10.62 -4.45 1.72
N GLY A 90 11.42 -3.55 1.15
CA GLY A 90 12.55 -2.86 1.79
C GLY A 90 13.91 -3.13 1.17
N LEU A 91 13.99 -3.83 0.03
CA LEU A 91 15.26 -4.06 -0.68
C LEU A 91 15.53 -3.05 -1.79
N HIS A 92 14.53 -2.28 -2.23
CA HIS A 92 14.70 -1.16 -3.16
C HIS A 92 15.43 -1.54 -4.48
N GLN A 93 15.08 -2.68 -5.11
CA GLN A 93 15.81 -3.15 -6.30
C GLN A 93 15.29 -2.46 -7.58
N PRO A 94 16.17 -1.81 -8.37
CA PRO A 94 15.77 -1.05 -9.57
C PRO A 94 15.87 -1.90 -10.85
N PHE A 95 15.03 -2.93 -11.00
CA PHE A 95 15.08 -3.83 -12.16
C PHE A 95 14.85 -3.10 -13.50
N PHE A 96 14.09 -2.00 -13.49
CA PHE A 96 13.79 -1.18 -14.66
C PHE A 96 14.69 0.08 -14.80
N HIS A 97 15.89 0.08 -14.19
CA HIS A 97 16.80 1.23 -14.13
C HIS A 97 17.03 2.00 -15.45
N ASP A 98 16.97 1.32 -16.61
CA ASP A 98 17.21 1.93 -17.91
C ASP A 98 16.09 2.86 -18.39
N PHE A 99 14.84 2.67 -17.92
CA PHE A 99 13.68 3.42 -18.43
C PHE A 99 12.65 3.82 -17.37
N ALA A 100 12.57 3.10 -16.24
CA ALA A 100 11.73 3.42 -15.09
C ALA A 100 12.55 3.28 -13.78
N PRO A 101 13.56 4.14 -13.53
CA PRO A 101 14.55 3.94 -12.47
C PRO A 101 14.03 4.02 -11.04
N ASN A 102 12.83 4.55 -10.87
CA ASN A 102 12.18 4.72 -9.57
C ASN A 102 11.06 3.70 -9.33
N VAL A 103 10.89 2.74 -10.25
CA VAL A 103 10.04 1.57 -10.02
C VAL A 103 10.90 0.52 -9.34
N LEU A 104 10.70 0.36 -8.03
CA LEU A 104 11.50 -0.50 -7.18
C LEU A 104 10.63 -1.66 -6.69
N PHE A 105 11.17 -2.86 -6.73
CA PHE A 105 10.47 -4.04 -6.22
C PHE A 105 11.46 -5.15 -5.98
N ASP A 106 11.16 -6.06 -5.06
CA ASP A 106 11.95 -7.28 -4.86
C ASP A 106 11.11 -8.55 -4.95
N ILE A 107 9.80 -8.40 -5.12
CA ILE A 107 8.86 -9.48 -5.36
C ILE A 107 7.79 -8.98 -6.31
N VAL A 108 7.21 -9.88 -7.09
CA VAL A 108 6.03 -9.55 -7.90
C VAL A 108 4.86 -10.45 -7.58
N VAL A 109 3.66 -9.89 -7.68
CA VAL A 109 2.40 -10.63 -7.74
C VAL A 109 1.87 -10.55 -9.16
N VAL A 110 1.68 -11.69 -9.79
CA VAL A 110 1.17 -11.80 -11.16
C VAL A 110 -0.25 -12.33 -11.10
N LEU A 111 -1.21 -11.57 -11.65
CA LEU A 111 -2.60 -11.99 -11.80
C LEU A 111 -2.89 -12.27 -13.28
N GLN A 112 -3.71 -13.29 -13.55
CA GLN A 112 -4.03 -13.71 -14.91
C GLN A 112 -5.54 -13.71 -15.18
N PRO A 113 -5.98 -13.47 -16.43
CA PRO A 113 -7.39 -13.51 -16.83
C PRO A 113 -8.09 -14.85 -16.59
N ASN A 114 -7.30 -15.93 -16.48
CA ASN A 114 -7.77 -17.29 -16.21
C ASN A 114 -8.00 -17.56 -14.70
N LEU A 115 -7.95 -16.52 -13.86
CA LEU A 115 -8.18 -16.57 -12.42
C LEU A 115 -7.11 -17.33 -11.63
N THR A 116 -5.91 -17.43 -12.20
CA THR A 116 -4.72 -17.91 -11.49
C THR A 116 -3.82 -16.74 -11.12
N GLY A 117 -2.98 -16.94 -10.12
CA GLY A 117 -1.98 -15.96 -9.75
C GLY A 117 -0.72 -16.61 -9.17
N LEU A 118 0.37 -15.85 -9.23
CA LEU A 118 1.71 -16.29 -8.84
C LEU A 118 2.38 -15.20 -8.02
N VAL A 119 3.18 -15.59 -7.04
CA VAL A 119 4.11 -14.72 -6.33
C VAL A 119 5.52 -15.17 -6.67
N ILE A 120 6.35 -14.26 -7.15
CA ILE A 120 7.72 -14.56 -7.59
C ILE A 120 8.68 -13.61 -6.90
N ASP A 121 9.54 -14.17 -6.05
CA ASP A 121 10.56 -13.42 -5.32
C ASP A 121 11.80 -13.21 -6.21
N PHE A 122 12.18 -11.94 -6.39
CA PHE A 122 13.34 -11.49 -7.16
C PHE A 122 14.51 -11.04 -6.27
N SER A 123 14.44 -11.30 -4.96
CA SER A 123 15.51 -10.98 -4.02
C SER A 123 16.86 -11.49 -4.56
N PRO A 124 17.87 -10.61 -4.73
CA PRO A 124 19.16 -11.01 -5.28
C PRO A 124 19.92 -11.96 -4.35
N THR A 125 19.53 -11.99 -3.09
CA THR A 125 20.07 -12.86 -2.04
C THR A 125 18.96 -13.76 -1.52
N ASN A 126 19.03 -15.05 -1.90
CA ASN A 126 18.08 -16.10 -1.49
C ASN A 126 16.62 -15.77 -1.87
N PRO A 127 16.28 -15.82 -3.17
CA PRO A 127 14.89 -15.73 -3.59
C PRO A 127 14.11 -16.94 -3.07
N ASP A 128 12.91 -16.70 -2.55
CA ASP A 128 11.97 -17.74 -2.20
C ASP A 128 11.45 -18.44 -3.47
N ALA A 129 11.06 -19.71 -3.35
CA ALA A 129 10.49 -20.44 -4.48
C ALA A 129 9.15 -19.79 -4.92
N PRO A 130 8.83 -19.77 -6.23
CA PRO A 130 7.55 -19.23 -6.69
C PRO A 130 6.35 -19.90 -6.01
N ILE A 131 5.38 -19.10 -5.59
CA ILE A 131 4.16 -19.55 -4.91
C ILE A 131 2.99 -19.40 -5.89
N THR A 132 2.23 -20.47 -6.10
CA THR A 132 0.94 -20.39 -6.80
C THR A 132 -0.14 -19.99 -5.81
N LEU A 133 -0.89 -18.93 -6.12
CA LEU A 133 -2.00 -18.50 -5.28
C LEU A 133 -3.12 -19.55 -5.27
N PRO A 134 -3.78 -19.77 -4.12
CA PRO A 134 -4.92 -20.68 -4.03
C PRO A 134 -6.04 -20.33 -5.01
N ALA A 135 -6.82 -21.33 -5.41
CA ALA A 135 -8.01 -21.12 -6.21
C ALA A 135 -8.99 -20.18 -5.48
N GLY A 136 -9.51 -19.17 -6.20
CA GLY A 136 -10.37 -18.14 -5.64
C GLY A 136 -9.64 -16.91 -5.10
N SER A 137 -8.30 -16.91 -5.03
CA SER A 137 -7.52 -15.72 -4.69
C SER A 137 -7.55 -14.65 -5.78
N VAL A 138 -7.82 -15.03 -7.03
CA VAL A 138 -7.94 -14.10 -8.16
C VAL A 138 -9.37 -14.09 -8.66
N THR A 139 -9.93 -12.89 -8.78
CA THR A 139 -11.27 -12.64 -9.33
C THR A 139 -11.21 -11.54 -10.36
N LYS A 140 -12.14 -11.54 -11.31
CA LYS A 140 -12.30 -10.44 -12.26
C LYS A 140 -13.78 -10.10 -12.48
N SER A 141 -14.06 -8.84 -12.76
CA SER A 141 -15.39 -8.34 -13.08
C SER A 141 -15.27 -7.21 -14.09
N GLY A 142 -15.68 -7.46 -15.34
CA GLY A 142 -15.56 -6.46 -16.41
C GLY A 142 -14.11 -6.11 -16.70
N ASN A 143 -13.76 -4.84 -16.45
CA ASN A 143 -12.42 -4.27 -16.62
C ASN A 143 -11.59 -4.26 -15.32
N THR A 144 -12.08 -4.86 -14.24
CA THR A 144 -11.36 -4.94 -12.97
C THR A 144 -10.85 -6.34 -12.71
N ILE A 145 -9.59 -6.46 -12.28
CA ILE A 145 -9.00 -7.70 -11.74
C ILE A 145 -8.54 -7.46 -10.30
N THR A 146 -8.78 -8.45 -9.45
CA THR A 146 -8.45 -8.42 -8.02
C THR A 146 -7.70 -9.68 -7.62
N GLY A 147 -6.64 -9.52 -6.84
CA GLY A 147 -5.86 -10.59 -6.24
C GLY A 147 -5.76 -10.43 -4.72
N ILE A 148 -6.00 -11.50 -3.97
CA ILE A 148 -5.80 -11.54 -2.51
C ILE A 148 -4.58 -12.39 -2.20
N VAL A 149 -3.58 -11.78 -1.56
CA VAL A 149 -2.32 -12.41 -1.17
C VAL A 149 -2.14 -12.33 0.35
N PRO A 150 -1.98 -13.45 1.05
CA PRO A 150 -1.64 -13.46 2.46
C PRO A 150 -0.30 -12.77 2.74
N LEU A 151 -0.18 -12.09 3.90
CA LEU A 151 1.11 -11.55 4.36
C LEU A 151 2.22 -12.61 4.42
N ALA A 152 1.86 -13.87 4.70
CA ALA A 152 2.82 -14.98 4.74
C ALA A 152 3.55 -15.20 3.41
N ASP A 153 2.93 -14.82 2.28
CA ASP A 153 3.49 -14.97 0.94
C ASP A 153 4.29 -13.72 0.52
N LEU A 154 4.20 -12.63 1.29
CA LEU A 154 4.96 -11.38 1.11
C LEU A 154 5.75 -11.04 2.39
N PRO A 155 6.68 -11.90 2.84
CA PRO A 155 7.43 -11.68 4.08
C PRO A 155 8.33 -10.46 3.99
N THR A 156 8.48 -9.72 5.10
CA THR A 156 9.31 -8.51 5.15
C THR A 156 10.78 -8.78 4.82
N ARG A 157 11.40 -7.81 4.11
CA ARG A 157 12.83 -7.77 3.83
C ARG A 157 13.49 -6.47 4.34
N GLY A 158 12.79 -5.69 5.17
CA GLY A 158 13.33 -4.44 5.74
C GLY A 158 12.26 -3.41 6.07
N SER A 159 11.14 -3.41 5.34
CA SER A 159 9.99 -2.53 5.58
C SER A 159 8.89 -3.25 6.35
N LEU A 160 8.12 -2.54 7.18
CA LEU A 160 6.90 -3.12 7.73
C LEU A 160 5.89 -3.34 6.59
N PRO A 161 5.02 -4.36 6.67
CA PRO A 161 4.00 -4.61 5.65
C PRO A 161 3.12 -3.40 5.29
N ALA A 162 2.78 -2.59 6.28
CA ALA A 162 2.03 -1.34 6.11
C ALA A 162 2.82 -0.24 5.36
N ASP A 163 4.14 -0.36 5.31
CA ASP A 163 5.04 0.60 4.67
C ASP A 163 5.52 0.13 3.29
N TYR A 164 5.08 -1.04 2.82
CA TYR A 164 5.42 -1.54 1.49
C TYR A 164 5.06 -0.52 0.42
N LYS A 165 5.91 -0.48 -0.60
CA LYS A 165 5.67 0.30 -1.80
C LYS A 165 5.30 -0.62 -2.96
N VAL A 166 4.46 -0.13 -3.85
CA VAL A 166 3.92 -0.90 -4.96
C VAL A 166 3.89 -0.07 -6.23
N ASN A 167 4.05 -0.77 -7.34
CA ASN A 167 3.82 -0.25 -8.68
C ASN A 167 3.18 -1.34 -9.52
N PHE A 168 2.32 -0.94 -10.44
CA PHE A 168 1.54 -1.83 -11.27
C PHE A 168 1.91 -1.68 -12.73
N TRP A 169 1.98 -2.79 -13.46
CA TRP A 169 2.11 -2.76 -14.91
C TRP A 169 1.40 -3.95 -15.56
N PRO A 170 0.49 -3.70 -16.51
CA PRO A 170 0.05 -4.72 -17.45
C PRO A 170 1.17 -5.05 -18.44
N ARG A 171 1.18 -6.29 -18.92
CA ARG A 171 2.15 -6.74 -19.92
C ARG A 171 1.65 -7.91 -20.76
N VAL A 172 2.26 -8.11 -21.93
CA VAL A 172 2.01 -9.26 -22.81
C VAL A 172 3.19 -10.22 -22.81
N GLY A 173 3.01 -11.40 -22.21
CA GLY A 173 4.09 -12.37 -21.99
C GLY A 173 4.87 -12.12 -20.70
N LEU A 174 5.73 -13.08 -20.33
CA LEU A 174 6.50 -13.10 -19.08
C LEU A 174 8.01 -13.20 -19.31
N ASP A 175 8.52 -12.78 -20.47
CA ASP A 175 9.98 -12.74 -20.66
C ASP A 175 10.56 -11.58 -19.83
N PRO A 176 11.30 -11.85 -18.74
CA PRO A 176 11.80 -10.80 -17.86
C PRO A 176 12.87 -9.92 -18.54
N SER A 177 13.43 -10.36 -19.68
CA SER A 177 14.43 -9.60 -20.43
C SER A 177 13.83 -8.70 -21.51
N ASN A 178 12.52 -8.83 -21.78
CA ASN A 178 11.85 -8.09 -22.84
C ASN A 178 10.90 -7.03 -22.27
N ASN A 179 11.41 -5.81 -22.11
CA ASN A 179 10.62 -4.68 -21.63
C ASN A 179 9.65 -4.12 -22.69
N ALA A 180 9.77 -4.51 -23.96
CA ALA A 180 8.81 -4.14 -25.00
C ALA A 180 7.44 -4.86 -24.86
N GLN A 181 7.31 -5.70 -23.83
CA GLN A 181 6.09 -6.38 -23.42
C GLN A 181 5.28 -5.58 -22.40
N ILE A 182 5.88 -4.61 -21.73
CA ILE A 182 5.23 -3.78 -20.72
C ILE A 182 4.48 -2.69 -21.45
N SER A 183 3.16 -2.63 -21.25
CA SER A 183 2.32 -1.64 -21.91
C SER A 183 2.35 -0.30 -21.20
N ASP A 184 2.38 -0.32 -19.87
CA ASP A 184 2.07 0.83 -19.04
C ASP A 184 2.63 0.68 -17.61
N PHE A 185 2.73 1.77 -16.84
CA PHE A 185 3.04 1.78 -15.41
C PHE A 185 2.06 2.67 -14.64
N ALA A 186 1.47 2.15 -13.57
CA ALA A 186 0.70 2.94 -12.61
C ALA A 186 1.30 2.83 -11.20
N PRO A 187 1.83 3.92 -10.62
CA PRO A 187 2.10 5.22 -11.27
C PRO A 187 3.29 5.16 -12.25
N ASP A 188 3.30 6.05 -13.25
CA ASP A 188 4.34 6.12 -14.29
C ASP A 188 5.81 6.11 -13.81
N THR A 189 6.10 6.84 -12.73
CA THR A 189 7.47 7.27 -12.43
C THR A 189 7.94 6.96 -11.02
N ASN A 190 7.14 6.30 -10.20
CA ASN A 190 7.49 5.97 -8.82
C ASN A 190 6.55 4.92 -8.23
N ASP A 191 6.99 4.29 -7.14
CA ASP A 191 6.13 3.45 -6.32
C ASP A 191 5.28 4.30 -5.36
N ILE A 192 4.13 3.77 -4.96
CA ILE A 192 3.24 4.36 -3.95
C ILE A 192 3.10 3.42 -2.75
N GLY A 193 2.71 3.94 -1.58
CA GLY A 193 2.43 3.07 -0.43
C GLY A 193 1.20 2.19 -0.62
N VAL A 194 1.11 1.12 0.16
CA VAL A 194 -0.15 0.39 0.34
C VAL A 194 -1.13 1.19 1.21
N THR A 195 -2.43 1.08 0.94
CA THR A 195 -3.48 1.65 1.79
C THR A 195 -3.67 0.74 3.01
N THR A 196 -3.83 1.31 4.20
CA THR A 196 -4.12 0.55 5.43
C THR A 196 -5.37 1.09 6.13
N PRO A 197 -6.08 0.29 6.95
CA PRO A 197 -7.13 0.82 7.82
C PRO A 197 -6.65 2.03 8.60
N GLU A 198 -7.44 3.11 8.59
CA GLU A 198 -7.14 4.37 9.29
C GLU A 198 -6.71 4.11 10.75
N PRO A 199 -5.47 4.46 11.14
CA PRO A 199 -5.01 4.27 12.50
C PRO A 199 -5.67 5.28 13.44
N GLY A 200 -6.80 4.91 14.05
CA GLY A 200 -7.27 5.49 15.31
C GLY A 200 -7.92 6.87 15.28
N THR A 201 -8.19 7.49 14.13
CA THR A 201 -8.96 8.76 14.06
C THR A 201 -10.31 8.66 14.79
N VAL A 202 -10.92 7.47 14.80
CA VAL A 202 -12.13 7.14 15.58
C VAL A 202 -11.86 7.13 17.10
N LEU A 203 -10.71 6.63 17.55
CA LEU A 203 -10.30 6.60 18.95
C LEU A 203 -10.02 8.01 19.49
N PHE A 204 -9.42 8.89 18.69
CA PHE A 204 -9.17 10.29 19.09
C PHE A 204 -10.45 11.15 19.06
N LEU A 205 -11.33 10.95 18.07
CA LEU A 205 -12.63 11.62 18.03
C LEU A 205 -13.51 11.16 19.21
N GLY A 206 -13.55 9.84 19.47
CA GLY A 206 -14.28 9.25 20.59
C GLY A 206 -13.74 9.69 21.95
N GLY A 207 -12.42 9.62 22.15
CA GLY A 207 -11.77 10.08 23.38
C GLY A 207 -11.93 11.57 23.63
N GLY A 208 -11.82 12.40 22.59
CA GLY A 208 -12.03 13.85 22.66
C GLY A 208 -13.47 14.21 23.08
N LEU A 209 -14.47 13.53 22.53
CA LEU A 209 -15.88 13.73 22.90
C LEU A 209 -16.16 13.30 24.35
N VAL A 210 -15.58 12.20 24.81
CA VAL A 210 -15.71 11.75 26.21
C VAL A 210 -15.09 12.77 27.18
N LEU A 211 -13.92 13.32 26.87
CA LEU A 211 -13.27 14.34 27.71
C LEU A 211 -14.06 15.66 27.72
N ILE A 212 -14.67 16.06 26.61
CA ILE A 212 -15.55 17.24 26.54
C ILE A 212 -16.83 17.00 27.35
N ALA A 213 -17.43 15.83 27.27
CA ALA A 213 -18.61 15.48 28.07
C ALA A 213 -18.31 15.50 29.57
N LEU A 214 -17.18 14.91 29.99
CA LEU A 214 -16.74 14.88 31.40
C LEU A 214 -16.40 16.27 31.94
N SER A 215 -15.81 17.16 31.12
CA SER A 215 -15.50 18.54 31.56
C SER A 215 -16.76 19.39 31.78
N ARG A 216 -17.82 19.18 30.98
CA ARG A 216 -19.12 19.85 31.16
C ARG A 216 -19.85 19.39 32.42
N LEU A 217 -19.82 18.09 32.73
CA LEU A 217 -20.42 17.55 33.96
C LEU A 217 -19.75 18.14 35.21
N ARG A 218 -18.43 18.31 35.19
CA ARG A 218 -17.67 18.89 36.31
C ARG A 218 -17.95 20.39 36.51
N ALA A 219 -18.19 21.14 35.43
CA ALA A 219 -18.54 22.57 35.52
C ALA A 219 -19.94 22.82 36.11
N SER A 220 -20.86 21.86 35.97
CA SER A 220 -22.23 21.97 36.49
C SER A 220 -22.33 21.80 38.02
N HIS A 221 -21.37 21.13 38.66
CA HIS A 221 -21.37 20.88 40.10
C HIS A 221 -20.79 22.02 40.96
N PHE A 222 -20.25 23.09 40.35
CA PHE A 222 -19.64 24.22 41.07
C PHE A 222 -20.53 25.48 41.11
N ARG A 223 -21.80 25.37 40.68
CA ARG A 223 -22.80 26.43 40.78
C ARG A 223 -24.00 25.97 41.62
N THR A 224 -23.81 25.95 42.94
CA THR A 224 -24.87 26.00 43.95
C THR A 224 -24.35 26.77 45.15
#